data_AF-A0A2E6TR81-F1
#
_entry.id   AF-A0A2E6TR81-F1
#
_cell.length_a   1.000
_cell.length_b   1.000
_cell.length_c   1.000
_cell.angle_alpha   90.00
_cell.angle_beta   90.00
_cell.angle_gamma   90.00
#
_symmetry.space_group_name_H-M   'P 1'
#
loop_
_entity.id
_entity.type
_entity.pdbx_description
1 polymer ?
#
loop_
_entity_poly.entity_id
_entity_poly.type
_entity_poly.pdbx_seq_one_letter_code
_entity_poly.pdbx_strand_id
1 'polypeptide(L)'
;TKELLPPTSFHGFEDVVRHHIYSNRIKSTHKKFIASLLKIEDKEKIDLWAKSPIKRYSYLLKMEENKEFQSIEALKLAIEKDFFSNFFVSKNSLTIAANNLSIIESPLRAQIESFISDKRKWSRELFTSCLVSLKRSKYCIFKKGEIIYVRQANRKSIENFKTKKLTSEIIAIISSGSKVSKKSLLTKLQQKEFDLKELVLELKWLVKEGYINEYSDSSLELN
;
A
#
# COMPACT_ATOMS: atom_id res chain seq x y z
N THR A 1 31.76 21.29 0.35
CA THR A 1 32.16 22.71 0.35
C THR A 1 33.68 22.76 0.25
N LYS A 2 34.28 23.84 -0.27
CA LYS A 2 35.75 24.06 -0.24
C LYS A 2 36.18 24.87 0.99
N GLU A 3 35.36 24.84 2.05
CA GLU A 3 35.55 25.64 3.25
C GLU A 3 36.43 24.90 4.26
N LEU A 4 37.29 25.65 4.94
CA LEU A 4 38.15 25.14 5.99
C LEU A 4 37.39 25.09 7.31
N LEU A 5 37.40 23.92 7.94
CA LEU A 5 36.83 23.70 9.27
C LEU A 5 37.94 23.78 10.34
N PRO A 6 37.59 24.07 11.60
CA PRO A 6 38.56 24.10 12.68
C PRO A 6 39.29 22.75 12.85
N PRO A 7 40.47 22.75 13.48
CA PRO A 7 41.17 21.52 13.79
C PRO A 7 40.34 20.65 14.75
N THR A 8 40.55 19.33 14.70
CA THR A 8 39.84 18.37 15.56
C THR A 8 40.12 18.57 17.05
N SER A 9 41.21 19.25 17.41
CA SER A 9 41.55 19.64 18.78
C SER A 9 40.76 20.84 19.30
N PHE A 10 40.02 21.56 18.44
CA PHE A 10 39.22 22.69 18.87
C PHE A 10 38.01 22.22 19.70
N HIS A 11 37.83 22.79 20.89
CA HIS A 11 36.74 22.40 21.81
C HIS A 11 35.34 22.43 21.15
N GLY A 12 35.08 23.39 20.25
CA GLY A 12 33.80 23.50 19.55
C GLY A 12 33.74 22.78 18.20
N PHE A 13 34.71 21.92 17.88
CA PHE A 13 34.83 21.28 16.56
C PHE A 13 33.53 20.57 16.15
N GLU A 14 33.02 19.74 17.06
CA GLU A 14 31.81 18.95 16.89
C GLU A 14 30.58 19.82 16.53
N ASP A 15 30.39 20.94 17.23
CA ASP A 15 29.25 21.82 17.00
C ASP A 15 29.37 22.61 15.69
N VAL A 16 30.59 23.04 15.34
CA VAL A 16 30.87 23.69 14.06
C VAL A 16 30.61 22.73 12.90
N VAL A 17 31.04 21.47 13.01
CA VAL A 17 30.80 20.45 11.99
C VAL A 17 29.30 20.15 11.86
N ARG A 18 28.56 19.98 12.96
CA ARG A 18 27.11 19.78 12.91
C ARG A 18 26.41 20.96 12.24
N HIS A 19 26.76 22.19 12.60
CA HIS A 19 26.23 23.39 11.95
C HIS A 19 26.55 23.41 10.45
N HIS A 20 27.77 23.07 10.08
CA HIS A 20 28.22 23.03 8.69
C HIS A 20 27.41 22.03 7.84
N ILE A 21 27.19 20.83 8.38
CA ILE A 21 26.36 19.79 7.73
C ILE A 21 24.94 20.32 7.51
N TYR A 22 24.35 20.94 8.53
CA TYR A 22 22.99 21.46 8.49
C TYR A 22 22.84 22.63 7.50
N SER A 23 23.67 23.67 7.62
CA SER A 23 23.64 24.86 6.77
C SER A 23 23.84 24.55 5.28
N ASN A 24 24.68 23.57 4.97
CA ASN A 24 24.96 23.13 3.60
C ASN A 24 24.06 22.00 3.10
N ARG A 25 23.05 21.56 3.89
CA ARG A 25 22.12 20.48 3.54
C ARG A 25 22.84 19.19 3.10
N ILE A 26 23.95 18.88 3.76
CA ILE A 26 24.76 17.71 3.46
C ILE A 26 23.99 16.45 3.90
N LYS A 27 23.77 15.52 2.96
CA LYS A 27 22.96 14.31 3.18
C LYS A 27 23.69 13.17 3.91
N SER A 28 24.98 13.34 4.22
CA SER A 28 25.75 12.34 4.96
C SER A 28 25.58 12.53 6.48
N THR A 29 25.70 11.44 7.22
CA THR A 29 25.66 11.50 8.69
C THR A 29 26.92 12.19 9.22
N HIS A 30 26.83 12.77 10.42
CA HIS A 30 27.96 13.43 11.10
C HIS A 30 29.23 12.58 11.10
N LYS A 31 29.13 11.29 11.50
CA LYS A 31 30.25 10.35 11.50
C LYS A 31 30.85 10.12 10.11
N LYS A 32 30.01 9.92 9.08
CA LYS A 32 30.47 9.73 7.70
C LYS A 32 31.12 10.99 7.15
N PHE A 33 30.58 12.16 7.50
CA PHE A 33 31.13 13.43 7.08
C PHE A 33 32.52 13.67 7.67
N ILE A 34 32.71 13.49 8.98
CA ILE A 34 34.03 13.61 9.62
C ILE A 34 35.04 12.65 8.98
N ALA A 35 34.66 11.39 8.73
CA ALA A 35 35.54 10.41 8.09
C ALA A 35 35.94 10.79 6.65
N SER A 36 35.17 11.65 5.99
CA SER A 36 35.47 12.15 4.63
C SER A 36 36.30 13.44 4.61
N LEU A 37 36.61 14.04 5.77
CA LEU A 37 37.38 15.26 5.85
C LEU A 37 38.86 15.00 5.52
N LEU A 38 39.45 15.91 4.75
CA LEU A 38 40.88 15.90 4.44
C LEU A 38 41.60 16.88 5.36
N LYS A 39 42.70 16.43 5.97
CA LYS A 39 43.60 17.30 6.74
C LYS A 39 44.44 18.13 5.78
N ILE A 40 44.57 19.43 6.06
CA ILE A 40 45.39 20.36 5.29
C ILE A 40 46.58 20.78 6.15
N GLU A 41 47.79 20.63 5.61
CA GLU A 41 49.07 20.97 6.28
C GLU A 41 49.76 22.18 5.63
N ASP A 42 49.11 22.77 4.65
CA ASP A 42 49.57 23.96 3.92
C ASP A 42 49.57 25.18 4.85
N LYS A 43 50.79 25.65 5.17
CA LYS A 43 51.04 26.71 6.15
C LYS A 43 50.34 28.03 5.77
N GLU A 44 50.31 28.38 4.49
CA GLU A 44 49.68 29.63 4.04
C GLU A 44 48.16 29.62 4.27
N LYS A 45 47.52 28.47 4.00
CA LYS A 45 46.07 28.28 4.25
C LYS A 45 45.74 28.25 5.72
N ILE A 46 46.60 27.64 6.54
CA ILE A 46 46.44 27.59 8.00
C ILE A 46 46.55 29.00 8.57
N ASP A 47 47.56 29.78 8.17
CA ASP A 47 47.76 31.15 8.66
C ASP A 47 46.62 32.08 8.23
N LEU A 48 46.09 31.92 7.01
CA LEU A 48 44.92 32.65 6.55
C LEU A 48 43.66 32.30 7.36
N TRP A 49 43.46 31.01 7.65
CA TRP A 49 42.35 30.54 8.45
C TRP A 49 42.46 31.00 9.92
N ALA A 50 43.65 30.97 10.51
CA ALA A 50 43.90 31.39 11.89
C ALA A 50 43.61 32.88 12.12
N LYS A 51 43.77 33.71 11.07
CA LYS A 51 43.40 35.13 11.09
C LYS A 51 41.89 35.36 10.94
N SER A 52 41.14 34.34 10.52
CA SER A 52 39.69 34.44 10.35
C SER A 52 38.97 34.23 11.68
N PRO A 53 37.99 35.08 12.04
CA PRO A 53 37.27 34.93 13.29
C PRO A 53 36.46 33.63 13.31
N ILE A 54 36.56 32.88 14.42
CA ILE A 54 35.75 31.67 14.62
C ILE A 54 34.30 32.09 14.87
N LYS A 55 33.42 31.73 13.95
CA LYS A 55 31.98 31.95 14.10
C LYS A 55 31.40 30.96 15.11
N ARG A 56 30.64 31.48 16.07
CA ARG A 56 29.76 30.69 16.94
C ARG A 56 28.33 30.86 16.48
N TYR A 57 27.56 29.78 16.57
CA TYR A 57 26.16 29.76 16.15
C TYR A 57 25.30 29.41 17.34
N SER A 58 24.24 30.19 17.51
CA SER A 58 23.17 29.90 18.45
C SER A 58 21.84 29.79 17.72
N TYR A 59 20.89 29.10 18.37
CA TYR A 59 19.61 28.75 17.79
C TYR A 59 18.49 29.14 18.74
N LEU A 60 17.38 29.58 18.16
CA LEU A 60 16.17 29.96 18.87
C LEU A 60 14.99 29.19 18.29
N LEU A 61 14.05 28.81 19.14
CA LEU A 61 12.76 28.30 18.70
C LEU A 61 11.82 29.48 18.54
N LYS A 62 11.16 29.63 17.38
CA LYS A 62 10.20 30.72 17.14
C LYS A 62 9.04 30.77 18.15
N MET A 63 8.75 29.65 18.80
CA MET A 63 7.72 29.54 19.83
C MET A 63 8.20 29.92 21.24
N GLU A 64 9.52 29.99 21.45
CA GLU A 64 10.14 30.30 22.74
C GLU A 64 11.43 31.10 22.49
N GLU A 65 11.27 32.39 22.19
CA GLU A 65 12.39 33.28 21.82
C GLU A 65 13.31 33.59 23.02
N ASN A 66 12.88 33.29 24.24
CA ASN A 66 13.65 33.53 25.46
C ASN A 66 14.70 32.44 25.74
N LYS A 67 14.65 31.30 25.03
CA LYS A 67 15.54 30.16 25.25
C LYS A 67 16.50 29.99 24.08
N GLU A 68 17.75 30.40 24.31
CA GLU A 68 18.83 30.25 23.34
C GLU A 68 19.58 28.92 23.51
N PHE A 69 19.82 28.23 22.40
CA PHE A 69 20.56 26.99 22.35
C PHE A 69 21.92 27.21 21.67
N GLN A 70 23.00 26.80 22.33
CA GLN A 70 24.37 27.03 21.85
C GLN A 70 24.84 25.99 20.83
N SER A 71 24.05 24.94 20.55
CA SER A 71 24.36 23.93 19.54
C SER A 71 23.10 23.26 18.98
N ILE A 72 23.24 22.64 17.80
CA ILE A 72 22.16 21.83 17.20
C ILE A 72 21.80 20.64 18.10
N GLU A 73 22.77 20.05 18.80
CA GLU A 73 22.51 18.92 19.69
C GLU A 73 21.70 19.35 20.92
N ALA A 74 22.04 20.51 21.51
CA ALA A 74 21.27 21.09 22.61
C ALA A 74 19.84 21.42 22.17
N LEU A 75 19.67 21.98 20.97
CA LEU A 75 18.36 22.23 20.37
C LEU A 75 17.56 20.93 20.18
N LYS A 76 18.20 19.89 19.64
CA LYS A 76 17.57 18.59 19.39
C LYS A 76 17.09 17.95 20.70
N LEU A 77 17.93 17.94 21.73
CA LEU A 77 17.58 17.42 23.05
C LEU A 77 16.41 18.18 23.69
N ALA A 78 16.39 19.51 23.53
CA ALA A 78 15.28 20.31 24.02
C ALA A 78 13.98 20.03 23.27
N ILE A 79 14.04 19.87 21.93
CA ILE A 79 12.88 19.46 21.13
C ILE A 79 12.37 18.09 21.58
N GLU A 80 13.24 17.12 21.83
CA GLU A 80 12.85 15.78 22.26
C GLU A 80 12.23 15.74 23.67
N LYS A 81 12.70 16.59 24.59
CA LYS A 81 12.29 16.55 26.00
C LYS A 81 11.20 17.56 26.35
N ASP A 82 11.40 18.82 25.97
CA ASP A 82 10.60 19.95 26.46
C ASP A 82 9.54 20.37 25.45
N PHE A 83 9.80 20.21 24.14
CA PHE A 83 8.95 20.73 23.06
C PHE A 83 8.41 19.66 22.11
N PHE A 84 8.42 18.38 22.51
CA PHE A 84 8.09 17.29 21.59
C PHE A 84 6.68 17.44 21.00
N SER A 85 5.71 17.79 21.83
CA SER A 85 4.31 17.98 21.44
C SER A 85 4.09 19.16 20.48
N ASN A 86 5.00 20.13 20.44
CA ASN A 86 4.92 21.27 19.53
C ASN A 86 5.33 20.89 18.09
N PHE A 87 6.17 19.86 17.92
CA PHE A 87 6.72 19.47 16.62
C PHE A 87 6.23 18.10 16.14
N PHE A 88 5.85 17.22 17.07
CA PHE A 88 5.51 15.84 16.78
C PHE A 88 4.13 15.48 17.35
N VAL A 89 3.35 14.75 16.55
CA VAL A 89 2.06 14.21 16.95
C VAL A 89 2.16 12.69 16.93
N SER A 90 1.80 12.06 18.06
CA SER A 90 1.67 10.61 18.11
C SER A 90 0.38 10.18 17.42
N LYS A 91 0.47 9.19 16.53
CA LYS A 91 -0.68 8.54 15.90
C LYS A 91 -0.52 7.02 16.01
N ASN A 92 -1.61 6.34 16.34
CA ASN A 92 -1.62 4.88 16.49
C ASN A 92 -1.51 4.15 15.14
N SER A 93 -1.83 4.82 14.04
CA SER A 93 -1.72 4.27 12.70
C SER A 93 -1.31 5.33 11.70
N LEU A 94 -0.56 4.89 10.68
CA LEU A 94 -0.12 5.70 9.55
C LEU A 94 -0.40 4.93 8.27
N THR A 95 -1.06 5.58 7.31
CA THR A 95 -1.31 5.01 5.98
C THR A 95 -0.35 5.63 4.99
N ILE A 96 0.38 4.80 4.26
CA ILE A 96 1.35 5.23 3.25
C ILE A 96 1.01 4.51 1.95
N ALA A 97 0.97 5.26 0.85
CA ALA A 97 0.81 4.66 -0.47
C ALA A 97 2.07 3.87 -0.85
N ALA A 98 1.91 2.68 -1.43
CA ALA A 98 3.03 1.79 -1.74
C ALA A 98 4.05 2.39 -2.73
N ASN A 99 3.63 3.32 -3.58
CA ASN A 99 4.52 4.06 -4.48
C ASN A 99 5.47 5.03 -3.72
N ASN A 100 5.13 5.39 -2.48
CA ASN A 100 5.87 6.34 -1.65
C ASN A 100 6.78 5.65 -0.62
N LEU A 101 7.05 4.35 -0.75
CA LEU A 101 7.94 3.61 0.16
C LEU A 101 9.37 4.19 0.19
N SER A 102 9.77 4.91 -0.86
CA SER A 102 11.05 5.62 -0.95
C SER A 102 11.24 6.71 0.12
N ILE A 103 10.16 7.18 0.74
CA ILE A 103 10.18 8.17 1.84
C ILE A 103 10.59 7.51 3.17
N ILE A 104 10.33 6.21 3.32
CA ILE A 104 10.56 5.47 4.56
C ILE A 104 12.04 5.08 4.67
N GLU A 105 12.63 5.19 5.86
CA GLU A 105 14.01 4.76 6.10
C GLU A 105 14.24 3.28 5.79
N SER A 106 15.47 2.95 5.38
CA SER A 106 15.86 1.62 4.89
C SER A 106 15.44 0.45 5.79
N PRO A 107 15.61 0.50 7.14
CA PRO A 107 15.27 -0.65 7.99
C PRO A 107 13.76 -0.95 8.02
N LEU A 108 12.93 0.10 8.08
CA LEU A 108 11.48 -0.05 8.10
C LEU A 108 10.95 -0.43 6.71
N ARG A 109 11.53 0.17 5.67
CA ARG A 109 11.21 -0.19 4.27
C ARG A 109 11.46 -1.68 4.00
N ALA A 110 12.61 -2.21 4.40
CA ALA A 110 12.95 -3.62 4.22
C ALA A 110 11.96 -4.56 4.92
N GLN A 111 11.44 -4.18 6.10
CA GLN A 111 10.40 -4.94 6.80
C GLN A 111 9.08 -4.93 6.03
N ILE A 112 8.67 -3.78 5.50
CA ILE A 112 7.44 -3.65 4.69
C ILE A 112 7.56 -4.47 3.40
N GLU A 113 8.70 -4.37 2.71
CA GLU A 113 8.96 -5.13 1.48
C GLU A 113 8.96 -6.65 1.75
N SER A 114 9.55 -7.09 2.86
CA SER A 114 9.50 -8.48 3.32
C SER A 114 8.08 -8.94 3.68
N PHE A 115 7.24 -8.03 4.20
CA PHE A 115 5.84 -8.33 4.46
C PHE A 115 5.06 -8.51 3.15
N ILE A 116 5.19 -7.56 2.22
CA ILE A 116 4.50 -7.59 0.93
C ILE A 116 4.92 -8.80 0.10
N SER A 117 6.20 -9.16 0.12
CA SER A 117 6.75 -10.28 -0.66
C SER A 117 6.26 -11.65 -0.18
N ASP A 118 5.96 -11.80 1.11
CA ASP A 118 5.44 -13.07 1.65
C ASP A 118 3.91 -13.10 1.66
N LYS A 119 3.35 -13.69 0.60
CA LYS A 119 1.90 -13.88 0.42
C LYS A 119 1.22 -14.51 1.65
N ARG A 120 1.90 -15.37 2.42
CA ARG A 120 1.31 -16.04 3.58
C ARG A 120 0.94 -15.06 4.70
N LYS A 121 1.63 -13.91 4.76
CA LYS A 121 1.41 -12.90 5.80
C LYS A 121 0.10 -12.12 5.60
N TRP A 122 -0.31 -11.85 4.36
CA TRP A 122 -1.45 -10.95 4.07
C TRP A 122 -2.60 -11.60 3.30
N SER A 123 -2.40 -12.71 2.60
CA SER A 123 -3.40 -13.27 1.69
C SER A 123 -4.72 -13.66 2.36
N ARG A 124 -4.65 -14.23 3.58
CA ARG A 124 -5.85 -14.61 4.35
C ARG A 124 -6.69 -13.40 4.73
N GLU A 125 -6.04 -12.33 5.19
CA GLU A 125 -6.72 -11.09 5.58
C GLU A 125 -7.30 -10.36 4.38
N LEU A 126 -6.55 -10.29 3.27
CA LEU A 126 -7.05 -9.75 2.01
C LEU A 126 -8.26 -10.54 1.53
N PHE A 127 -8.18 -11.88 1.52
CA PHE A 127 -9.28 -12.73 1.11
C PHE A 127 -10.54 -12.48 1.96
N THR A 128 -10.37 -12.40 3.28
CA THR A 128 -11.47 -12.10 4.21
C THR A 128 -12.06 -10.71 3.95
N SER A 129 -11.22 -9.71 3.72
CA SER A 129 -11.63 -8.34 3.42
C SER A 129 -12.42 -8.27 2.10
N CYS A 130 -11.98 -8.99 1.07
CA CYS A 130 -12.70 -9.12 -0.19
C CYS A 130 -14.08 -9.76 0.02
N LEU A 131 -14.17 -10.85 0.78
CA LEU A 131 -15.46 -11.49 1.09
C LEU A 131 -16.41 -10.55 1.84
N VAL A 132 -15.91 -9.82 2.83
CA VAL A 132 -16.72 -8.82 3.56
C VAL A 132 -17.21 -7.72 2.62
N SER A 133 -16.34 -7.19 1.76
CA SER A 133 -16.70 -6.16 0.78
C SER A 133 -17.77 -6.64 -0.21
N LEU A 134 -17.64 -7.86 -0.71
CA LEU A 134 -18.62 -8.49 -1.61
C LEU A 134 -19.97 -8.69 -0.93
N LYS A 135 -20.00 -9.16 0.31
CA LYS A 135 -21.25 -9.26 1.10
C LYS A 135 -21.91 -7.90 1.30
N ARG A 136 -21.15 -6.87 1.67
CA ARG A 136 -21.67 -5.50 1.84
C ARG A 136 -22.23 -4.94 0.52
N SER A 137 -21.64 -5.34 -0.60
CA SER A 137 -22.11 -5.00 -1.95
C SER A 137 -23.28 -5.87 -2.44
N LYS A 138 -23.91 -6.64 -1.55
CA LYS A 138 -25.08 -7.50 -1.81
C LYS A 138 -24.85 -8.64 -2.82
N TYR A 139 -23.60 -9.06 -3.02
CA TYR A 139 -23.33 -10.29 -3.77
C TYR A 139 -23.73 -11.52 -2.96
N CYS A 140 -24.28 -12.53 -3.63
CA CYS A 140 -24.53 -13.83 -3.05
C CYS A 140 -23.23 -14.65 -3.08
N ILE A 141 -22.82 -15.12 -1.90
CA ILE A 141 -21.61 -15.93 -1.70
C ILE A 141 -22.04 -17.32 -1.27
N PHE A 142 -21.54 -18.35 -1.93
CA PHE A 142 -21.82 -19.74 -1.61
C PHE A 142 -20.56 -20.59 -1.72
N LYS A 143 -20.48 -21.65 -0.91
CA LYS A 143 -19.36 -22.58 -0.89
C LYS A 143 -19.77 -23.88 -1.60
N LYS A 144 -18.92 -24.41 -2.47
CA LYS A 144 -19.08 -25.72 -3.10
C LYS A 144 -17.74 -26.45 -3.07
N GLY A 145 -17.63 -27.49 -2.25
CA GLY A 145 -16.35 -28.09 -1.88
C GLY A 145 -15.46 -27.06 -1.19
N GLU A 146 -14.17 -27.00 -1.52
CA GLU A 146 -13.22 -26.02 -0.98
C GLU A 146 -13.27 -24.64 -1.65
N ILE A 147 -14.09 -24.47 -2.68
CA ILE A 147 -14.14 -23.24 -3.47
C ILE A 147 -15.32 -22.38 -3.03
N ILE A 148 -15.05 -21.08 -2.83
CA ILE A 148 -16.06 -20.07 -2.57
C ILE A 148 -16.38 -19.36 -3.89
N TYR A 149 -17.66 -19.37 -4.26
CA TYR A 149 -18.19 -18.73 -5.44
C TYR A 149 -18.96 -17.47 -5.05
N VAL A 150 -18.98 -16.52 -5.98
CA VAL A 150 -19.61 -15.21 -5.80
C VAL A 150 -20.42 -14.90 -7.05
N ARG A 151 -21.66 -14.47 -6.86
CA ARG A 151 -22.57 -14.07 -7.95
C ARG A 151 -23.38 -12.84 -7.54
N GLN A 152 -23.89 -12.11 -8.53
CA GLN A 152 -24.60 -10.86 -8.27
C GLN A 152 -25.98 -11.08 -7.63
N ALA A 153 -26.76 -12.05 -8.12
CA ALA A 153 -28.11 -12.30 -7.64
C ALA A 153 -28.18 -13.43 -6.61
N ASN A 154 -29.24 -13.46 -5.80
CA ASN A 154 -29.50 -14.55 -4.85
C ASN A 154 -29.90 -15.85 -5.57
N ARG A 155 -29.65 -17.00 -4.95
CA ARG A 155 -30.09 -18.31 -5.48
C ARG A 155 -31.60 -18.44 -5.29
N LYS A 156 -32.30 -18.80 -6.37
CA LYS A 156 -33.73 -19.10 -6.39
C LYS A 156 -33.91 -20.55 -6.84
N SER A 157 -34.77 -21.28 -6.12
CA SER A 157 -35.23 -22.60 -6.55
C SER A 157 -36.12 -22.48 -7.78
N ILE A 158 -36.11 -23.52 -8.61
CA ILE A 158 -36.99 -23.68 -9.78
C ILE A 158 -38.28 -24.44 -9.41
N GLU A 159 -38.41 -24.93 -8.18
CA GLU A 159 -39.63 -25.56 -7.70
C GLU A 159 -40.83 -24.59 -7.88
N ASN A 160 -41.80 -25.00 -8.70
CA ASN A 160 -43.02 -24.27 -9.09
C ASN A 160 -42.88 -23.17 -10.16
N PHE A 161 -41.82 -23.22 -10.96
CA PHE A 161 -41.64 -22.25 -12.06
C PHE A 161 -42.62 -22.53 -13.22
N LYS A 162 -43.67 -21.72 -13.38
CA LYS A 162 -44.53 -21.74 -14.58
C LYS A 162 -43.80 -21.03 -15.72
N THR A 163 -43.38 -21.80 -16.72
CA THR A 163 -42.44 -21.33 -17.73
C THR A 163 -42.95 -21.38 -19.16
N LYS A 164 -42.33 -20.54 -20.00
CA LYS A 164 -42.39 -20.67 -21.44
C LYS A 164 -41.67 -21.95 -21.88
N LYS A 165 -42.02 -22.48 -23.06
CA LYS A 165 -41.44 -23.69 -23.65
C LYS A 165 -39.90 -23.64 -23.67
N LEU A 166 -39.32 -22.52 -24.07
CA LEU A 166 -37.86 -22.32 -24.14
C LEU A 166 -37.19 -22.46 -22.77
N THR A 167 -37.74 -21.83 -21.75
CA THR A 167 -37.21 -21.88 -20.38
C THR A 167 -37.25 -23.31 -19.82
N SER A 168 -38.36 -24.03 -20.06
CA SER A 168 -38.50 -25.44 -19.66
C SER A 168 -37.45 -26.33 -20.33
N GLU A 169 -37.16 -26.08 -21.60
CA GLU A 169 -36.14 -26.82 -22.37
C GLU A 169 -34.72 -26.52 -21.88
N ILE A 170 -34.41 -25.25 -21.57
CA ILE A 170 -33.12 -24.87 -20.96
C ILE A 170 -32.94 -25.59 -19.63
N ILE A 171 -33.97 -25.56 -18.77
CA ILE A 171 -33.94 -26.20 -17.45
C ILE A 171 -33.75 -27.70 -17.61
N ALA A 172 -34.53 -28.37 -18.47
CA ALA A 172 -34.44 -29.81 -18.68
C ALA A 172 -33.03 -30.26 -19.13
N ILE A 173 -32.40 -29.51 -20.04
CA ILE A 173 -31.04 -29.83 -20.50
C ILE A 173 -30.03 -29.66 -19.36
N ILE A 174 -30.14 -28.60 -18.55
CA ILE A 174 -29.20 -28.38 -17.43
C ILE A 174 -29.47 -29.39 -16.29
N SER A 175 -30.73 -29.74 -15.99
CA SER A 175 -31.07 -30.76 -14.97
C SER A 175 -30.49 -32.13 -15.28
N SER A 176 -30.34 -32.48 -16.57
CA SER A 176 -29.81 -33.78 -17.01
C SER A 176 -28.31 -33.97 -16.75
N GLY A 177 -27.58 -32.91 -16.39
CA GLY A 177 -26.14 -32.98 -16.12
C GLY A 177 -25.74 -32.15 -14.90
N SER A 178 -24.72 -32.59 -14.16
CA SER A 178 -24.22 -31.83 -13.00
C SER A 178 -23.59 -30.49 -13.37
N LYS A 179 -23.13 -30.33 -14.61
CA LYS A 179 -22.49 -29.12 -15.14
C LYS A 179 -22.48 -29.15 -16.68
N VAL A 180 -23.12 -28.17 -17.34
CA VAL A 180 -23.27 -28.13 -18.81
C VAL A 180 -22.53 -26.93 -19.39
N SER A 181 -21.79 -27.10 -20.49
CA SER A 181 -21.17 -25.96 -21.17
C SER A 181 -22.23 -25.08 -21.86
N LYS A 182 -22.12 -23.75 -21.72
CA LYS A 182 -23.00 -22.80 -22.40
C LYS A 182 -23.03 -23.00 -23.92
N LYS A 183 -21.88 -23.34 -24.52
CA LYS A 183 -21.80 -23.60 -25.97
C LYS A 183 -22.61 -24.84 -26.36
N SER A 184 -22.49 -25.93 -25.60
CA SER A 184 -23.22 -27.17 -25.92
C SER A 184 -24.72 -27.04 -25.68
N LEU A 185 -25.14 -26.26 -24.66
CA LEU A 185 -26.54 -25.91 -24.44
C LEU A 185 -27.13 -25.17 -25.65
N LEU A 186 -26.45 -24.12 -26.12
CA LEU A 186 -26.91 -23.33 -27.26
C LEU A 186 -27.00 -24.17 -28.53
N THR A 187 -26.00 -25.01 -28.83
CA THR A 187 -26.04 -25.89 -30.00
C THR A 187 -27.23 -26.87 -29.96
N LYS A 188 -27.51 -27.50 -28.81
CA LYS A 188 -28.65 -28.42 -28.66
C LYS A 188 -30.00 -27.73 -28.83
N LEU A 189 -30.13 -26.49 -28.34
CA LEU A 189 -31.37 -25.73 -28.45
C LEU A 189 -31.58 -25.15 -29.85
N GLN A 190 -30.51 -24.77 -30.55
CA GLN A 190 -30.60 -24.37 -31.96
C GLN A 190 -31.02 -25.54 -32.86
N GLN A 191 -30.61 -26.77 -32.56
CA GLN A 191 -31.10 -27.97 -33.25
C GLN A 191 -32.60 -28.21 -33.06
N LYS A 192 -33.21 -27.61 -32.01
CA LYS A 192 -34.65 -27.60 -31.77
C LYS A 192 -35.35 -26.36 -32.38
N GLU A 193 -34.69 -25.68 -33.30
CA GLU A 193 -35.20 -24.50 -34.03
C GLU A 193 -35.52 -23.27 -33.17
N PHE A 194 -34.94 -23.15 -31.98
CA PHE A 194 -35.04 -21.92 -31.20
C PHE A 194 -34.13 -20.81 -31.74
N ASP A 195 -34.63 -19.57 -31.79
CA ASP A 195 -33.84 -18.41 -32.20
C ASP A 195 -32.70 -18.13 -31.21
N LEU A 196 -31.51 -17.86 -31.74
CA LEU A 196 -30.31 -17.65 -30.92
C LEU A 196 -30.39 -16.39 -30.06
N LYS A 197 -31.02 -15.31 -30.55
CA LYS A 197 -31.14 -14.07 -29.77
C LYS A 197 -32.08 -14.28 -28.59
N GLU A 198 -33.23 -14.92 -28.83
CA GLU A 198 -34.18 -15.26 -27.77
C GLU A 198 -33.53 -16.19 -26.73
N LEU A 199 -32.80 -17.22 -27.18
CA LEU A 199 -32.03 -18.12 -26.31
C LEU A 199 -31.06 -17.39 -25.40
N VAL A 200 -30.26 -16.48 -25.96
CA VAL A 200 -29.26 -15.74 -25.20
C VAL A 200 -29.91 -14.78 -24.21
N LEU A 201 -31.02 -14.14 -24.59
CA LEU A 201 -31.79 -13.26 -23.71
C LEU A 201 -32.39 -14.02 -22.54
N GLU A 202 -33.04 -15.16 -22.82
CA GLU A 202 -33.68 -16.00 -21.81
C GLU A 202 -32.64 -16.57 -20.84
N LEU A 203 -31.51 -17.08 -21.34
CA LEU A 203 -30.43 -17.58 -20.51
C LEU A 203 -29.83 -16.48 -19.61
N LYS A 204 -29.57 -15.28 -20.16
CA LYS A 204 -29.09 -14.14 -19.37
C LYS A 204 -30.08 -13.77 -18.28
N TRP A 205 -31.37 -13.81 -18.57
CA TRP A 205 -32.42 -13.55 -17.60
C TRP A 205 -32.41 -14.59 -16.47
N LEU A 206 -32.34 -15.89 -16.79
CA LEU A 206 -32.27 -16.97 -15.80
C LEU A 206 -31.05 -16.87 -14.87
N VAL A 207 -29.89 -16.52 -15.43
CA VAL A 207 -28.67 -16.27 -14.65
C VAL A 207 -28.84 -15.04 -13.76
N LYS A 208 -29.32 -13.94 -14.32
CA LYS A 208 -29.55 -12.66 -13.61
C LYS A 208 -30.56 -12.82 -12.47
N GLU A 209 -31.61 -13.59 -12.66
CA GLU A 209 -32.68 -13.70 -11.67
C GLU A 209 -32.35 -14.61 -10.49
N GLY A 210 -31.39 -15.54 -10.64
CA GLY A 210 -31.10 -16.47 -9.57
C GLY A 210 -31.34 -17.93 -9.86
N TYR A 211 -31.73 -18.33 -11.06
CA TYR A 211 -32.14 -19.72 -11.33
C TYR A 211 -30.99 -20.60 -11.81
N ILE A 212 -30.04 -20.02 -12.52
CA ILE A 212 -28.85 -20.71 -13.05
C ILE A 212 -27.59 -20.05 -12.49
N ASN A 213 -26.59 -20.88 -12.16
CA ASN A 213 -25.22 -20.44 -11.94
C ASN A 213 -24.46 -20.47 -13.27
N GLU A 214 -23.91 -19.33 -13.67
CA GLU A 214 -22.92 -19.24 -14.74
C GLU A 214 -21.54 -19.06 -14.10
N TYR A 215 -20.64 -20.00 -14.34
CA TYR A 215 -19.28 -19.98 -13.82
C TYR A 215 -18.31 -19.29 -14.79
N SER A 216 -17.13 -18.90 -14.31
CA SER A 216 -16.11 -18.20 -15.12
C SER A 216 -15.58 -19.03 -16.30
N ASP A 217 -15.71 -20.35 -16.24
CA ASP A 217 -15.38 -21.29 -17.32
C ASP A 217 -16.52 -21.46 -18.34
N SER A 218 -17.55 -20.60 -18.30
CA SER A 218 -18.75 -20.65 -19.16
C SER A 218 -19.58 -21.93 -19.02
N SER A 219 -19.47 -22.60 -17.89
CA SER A 219 -20.36 -23.70 -17.54
C SER A 219 -21.58 -23.21 -16.76
N LEU A 220 -22.64 -23.99 -16.84
CA LEU A 220 -23.96 -23.72 -16.30
C LEU A 220 -24.39 -24.85 -15.38
N GLU A 221 -25.01 -24.48 -14.27
CA GLU A 221 -25.59 -25.42 -13.31
C GLU A 221 -26.88 -24.83 -12.74
N LEU A 222 -27.86 -25.68 -12.45
CA LEU A 222 -29.08 -25.28 -11.79
C LEU A 222 -28.84 -25.00 -10.30
N ASN A 223 -29.60 -24.06 -9.75
CA ASN A 223 -29.54 -23.72 -8.34
C ASN A 223 -30.27 -24.68 -7.44
#